data_AF-A0A3C0B5T5-F1
#
_entry.id   AF-A0A3C0B5T5-F1
#
_cell.length_a   1.000
_cell.length_b   1.000
_cell.length_c   1.000
_cell.angle_alpha   90.00
_cell.angle_beta   90.00
_cell.angle_gamma   90.00
#
_symmetry.space_group_name_H-M   'P 1'
#
loop_
_entity.id
_entity.type
_entity.pdbx_description
1 polymer ?
#
loop_
_entity_poly.entity_id
_entity_poly.type
_entity_poly.pdbx_seq_one_letter_code
_entity_poly.pdbx_strand_id
1 'polypeptide(L)'
;MNKKLLFPLLLLGAGIVFIVISLLNPGGDLGGLDIKIQKSSLIMPAAHKVYSNPQALNGQYYLFKALITNNGNKTLERVSMKYRVPGYIEWTELGTLGKMIPGQSAVVACYPSFDEKITGKTTESMEKAEIVVEWAGASENDFLEESFNFKILNRNDFAYTNVPADEIMSWGDMFGNSSLIACFVTPHDPIVKYYTQVVQEKVMKGESSGISGTAEGAVKFLLSLYEATRMSHMVYSLFYTRSCLSRSKG
;
A
#
# COMPACT_ATOMS: atom_id res chain seq x y z
N MET A 1 -28.18 49.70 -40.25
CA MET A 1 -28.26 48.79 -39.10
C MET A 1 -27.62 49.47 -37.90
N ASN A 2 -28.38 49.71 -36.81
CA ASN A 2 -27.94 50.55 -35.69
C ASN A 2 -26.72 49.94 -34.98
N LYS A 3 -25.58 50.66 -34.98
CA LYS A 3 -24.32 50.22 -34.34
C LYS A 3 -24.47 49.84 -32.85
N LYS A 4 -25.52 50.31 -32.18
CA LYS A 4 -25.84 49.97 -30.78
C LYS A 4 -26.39 48.55 -30.56
N LEU A 5 -26.90 47.88 -31.60
CA LEU A 5 -27.41 46.51 -31.54
C LEU A 5 -26.40 45.45 -31.99
N LEU A 6 -25.28 45.86 -32.59
CA LEU A 6 -24.23 44.96 -33.08
C LEU A 6 -23.45 44.30 -31.94
N PHE A 7 -23.16 45.06 -30.88
CA PHE A 7 -22.40 44.57 -29.72
C PHE A 7 -23.14 43.47 -28.91
N PRO A 8 -24.43 43.64 -28.53
CA PRO A 8 -25.16 42.60 -27.82
C PRO A 8 -25.41 41.35 -28.68
N LEU A 9 -25.60 41.49 -29.99
CA LEU A 9 -25.74 40.33 -30.90
C LEU A 9 -24.44 39.51 -30.99
N LEU A 10 -23.28 40.18 -30.97
CA LEU A 10 -21.98 39.52 -31.03
C LEU A 10 -21.67 38.76 -29.73
N LEU A 11 -22.08 39.31 -28.58
CA LEU A 11 -21.99 38.65 -27.28
C LEU A 11 -22.90 37.41 -27.17
N LEU A 12 -24.12 37.50 -27.69
CA LEU A 12 -25.03 36.36 -27.79
C LEU A 12 -24.48 35.26 -28.72
N GLY A 13 -23.92 35.65 -29.86
CA GLY A 13 -23.25 34.73 -30.78
C GLY A 13 -22.07 34.02 -30.12
N ALA A 14 -21.21 34.76 -29.42
CA ALA A 14 -20.09 34.18 -28.67
C ALA A 14 -20.57 33.23 -27.56
N GLY A 15 -21.62 33.58 -26.83
CA GLY A 15 -22.19 32.71 -25.79
C GLY A 15 -22.73 31.39 -26.34
N ILE A 16 -23.43 31.44 -27.48
CA ILE A 16 -23.92 30.24 -28.17
C ILE A 16 -22.74 29.39 -28.65
N VAL A 17 -21.69 30.01 -29.20
CA VAL A 17 -20.48 29.31 -29.62
C VAL A 17 -19.78 28.64 -28.44
N PHE A 18 -19.67 29.29 -27.27
CA PHE A 18 -19.09 28.67 -26.09
C PHE A 18 -19.92 27.50 -25.55
N ILE A 19 -21.25 27.58 -25.59
CA ILE A 19 -22.14 26.48 -25.18
C ILE A 19 -22.02 25.30 -26.17
N VAL A 20 -22.01 25.58 -27.47
CA VAL A 20 -21.84 24.56 -28.51
C VAL A 20 -20.46 23.91 -28.43
N ILE A 21 -19.39 24.69 -28.20
CA ILE A 21 -18.05 24.15 -27.95
C ILE A 21 -18.06 23.32 -26.68
N SER A 22 -18.72 23.75 -25.59
CA SER A 22 -18.81 22.94 -24.36
C SER A 22 -19.59 21.64 -24.53
N LEU A 23 -20.56 21.59 -25.46
CA LEU A 23 -21.33 20.38 -25.79
C LEU A 23 -20.60 19.47 -26.78
N LEU A 24 -19.75 20.05 -27.63
CA LEU A 24 -18.94 19.35 -28.62
C LEU A 24 -17.54 19.00 -28.12
N ASN A 25 -17.09 19.54 -26.98
CA ASN A 25 -15.83 19.18 -26.36
C ASN A 25 -16.07 17.87 -25.61
N PRO A 26 -15.73 16.72 -26.19
CA PRO A 26 -15.79 15.47 -25.48
C PRO A 26 -14.55 15.52 -24.60
N GLY A 27 -14.69 16.03 -23.37
CA GLY A 27 -13.68 15.78 -22.35
C GLY A 27 -13.42 14.28 -22.39
N GLY A 28 -12.22 13.88 -22.81
CA GLY A 28 -11.92 12.58 -23.40
C GLY A 28 -12.64 11.43 -22.70
N ASP A 29 -13.81 11.07 -23.22
CA ASP A 29 -14.58 9.97 -22.70
C ASP A 29 -14.07 8.73 -23.44
N LEU A 30 -13.02 8.15 -22.87
CA LEU A 30 -12.46 6.87 -23.28
C LEU A 30 -13.51 5.78 -23.01
N GLY A 31 -14.50 5.66 -23.89
CA GLY A 31 -15.51 4.61 -23.86
C GLY A 31 -16.39 4.57 -22.61
N GLY A 32 -16.47 5.65 -21.82
CA GLY A 32 -17.29 5.69 -20.61
C GLY A 32 -16.66 5.04 -19.39
N LEU A 33 -15.38 4.65 -19.40
CA LEU A 33 -14.76 3.98 -18.26
C LEU A 33 -14.02 4.97 -17.35
N ASP A 34 -14.50 5.15 -16.12
CA ASP A 34 -13.84 5.93 -15.07
C ASP A 34 -13.07 5.00 -14.11
N ILE A 35 -11.82 5.34 -13.82
CA ILE A 35 -10.96 4.55 -12.94
C ILE A 35 -10.41 5.43 -11.83
N LYS A 36 -10.70 5.05 -10.58
CA LYS A 36 -10.17 5.71 -9.38
C LYS A 36 -9.22 4.76 -8.66
N ILE A 37 -7.96 5.16 -8.55
CA ILE A 37 -6.90 4.33 -7.97
C ILE A 37 -6.53 4.87 -6.59
N GLN A 38 -6.80 4.07 -5.56
CA GLN A 38 -6.23 4.25 -4.23
C GLN A 38 -4.89 3.51 -4.16
N LYS A 39 -3.79 4.27 -4.09
CA LYS A 39 -2.41 3.75 -4.12
C LYS A 39 -1.79 3.67 -2.73
N SER A 40 -0.94 2.66 -2.52
CA SER A 40 -0.02 2.66 -1.37
C SER A 40 1.12 3.64 -1.62
N SER A 41 1.50 4.38 -0.58
CA SER A 41 2.63 5.33 -0.62
C SER A 41 3.99 4.62 -0.59
N LEU A 42 4.06 3.46 0.07
CA LEU A 42 5.30 2.73 0.29
C LEU A 42 5.10 1.21 0.34
N ILE A 43 6.19 0.48 0.13
CA ILE A 43 6.32 -0.96 0.32
C ILE A 43 7.56 -1.25 1.16
N MET A 44 7.40 -2.13 2.16
CA MET A 44 8.48 -2.65 3.00
C MET A 44 8.98 -4.00 2.44
N PRO A 45 10.24 -4.11 1.98
CA PRO A 45 10.77 -5.36 1.44
C PRO A 45 10.70 -6.56 2.40
N ALA A 46 10.95 -6.35 3.69
CA ALA A 46 10.90 -7.42 4.68
C ALA A 46 9.49 -8.05 4.80
N ALA A 47 8.45 -7.29 4.49
CA ALA A 47 7.05 -7.74 4.52
C ALA A 47 6.51 -8.18 3.15
N HIS A 48 7.35 -8.38 2.12
CA HIS A 48 6.90 -8.72 0.76
C HIS A 48 5.94 -9.93 0.68
N LYS A 49 6.13 -10.94 1.54
CA LYS A 49 5.24 -12.12 1.62
C LYS A 49 3.85 -11.80 2.19
N VAL A 50 3.73 -10.77 3.01
CA VAL A 50 2.44 -10.30 3.52
C VAL A 50 1.70 -9.54 2.42
N TYR A 51 2.40 -8.70 1.67
CA TYR A 51 1.82 -7.95 0.54
C TYR A 51 1.29 -8.86 -0.57
N SER A 52 1.84 -10.06 -0.76
CA SER A 52 1.37 -11.02 -1.77
C SER A 52 0.17 -11.85 -1.33
N ASN A 53 -0.24 -11.77 -0.05
CA ASN A 53 -1.30 -12.60 0.50
C ASN A 53 -2.58 -11.78 0.76
N PRO A 54 -3.66 -11.98 -0.02
CA PRO A 54 -4.92 -11.25 0.17
C PRO A 54 -5.63 -11.56 1.49
N GLN A 55 -5.32 -12.68 2.14
CA GLN A 55 -5.90 -13.07 3.42
C GLN A 55 -5.10 -12.58 4.63
N ALA A 56 -3.88 -12.07 4.42
CA ALA A 56 -3.06 -11.60 5.52
C ALA A 56 -3.61 -10.29 6.08
N LEU A 57 -3.79 -10.25 7.41
CA LEU A 57 -4.25 -9.06 8.14
C LEU A 57 -5.50 -8.42 7.50
N ASN A 58 -6.47 -9.25 7.10
CA ASN A 58 -7.73 -8.86 6.47
C ASN A 58 -7.57 -8.08 5.14
N GLY A 59 -6.52 -8.34 4.37
CA GLY A 59 -6.30 -7.69 3.07
C GLY A 59 -5.99 -6.19 3.18
N GLN A 60 -5.46 -5.77 4.33
CA GLN A 60 -5.09 -4.38 4.59
C GLN A 60 -3.92 -3.92 3.69
N TYR A 61 -3.05 -4.84 3.29
CA TYR A 61 -1.81 -4.55 2.58
C TYR A 61 -1.95 -4.82 1.08
N TYR A 62 -2.06 -3.76 0.29
CA TYR A 62 -2.22 -3.82 -1.16
C TYR A 62 -1.29 -2.78 -1.82
N LEU A 63 -0.90 -3.01 -3.07
CA LEU A 63 -0.15 -2.02 -3.84
C LEU A 63 -1.08 -0.88 -4.30
N PHE A 64 -2.25 -1.25 -4.82
CA PHE A 64 -3.32 -0.32 -5.15
C PHE A 64 -4.68 -1.03 -5.12
N LYS A 65 -5.74 -0.24 -4.96
CA LYS A 65 -7.14 -0.63 -5.16
C LYS A 65 -7.72 0.26 -6.25
N ALA A 66 -8.23 -0.34 -7.30
CA ALA A 66 -8.88 0.38 -8.39
C ALA A 66 -10.40 0.20 -8.30
N LEU A 67 -11.13 1.30 -8.23
CA LEU A 67 -12.56 1.35 -8.44
C LEU A 67 -12.81 1.69 -9.91
N ILE A 68 -13.31 0.71 -10.65
CA ILE A 68 -13.62 0.82 -12.08
C ILE A 68 -15.12 1.03 -12.20
N THR A 69 -15.56 2.08 -12.90
CA THR A 69 -16.98 2.39 -13.09
C THR A 69 -17.28 2.57 -14.57
N ASN A 70 -18.26 1.83 -15.08
CA ASN A 70 -18.77 2.05 -16.43
C ASN A 70 -19.81 3.19 -16.41
N ASN A 71 -19.38 4.41 -16.70
CA ASN A 71 -20.24 5.58 -16.91
C ASN A 71 -20.76 5.69 -18.36
N GLY A 72 -20.35 4.80 -19.25
CA GLY A 72 -20.77 4.79 -20.64
C GLY A 72 -22.19 4.26 -20.84
N ASN A 73 -22.70 4.38 -22.08
CA ASN A 73 -24.03 3.90 -22.46
C ASN A 73 -24.03 2.49 -23.07
N LYS A 74 -22.88 1.80 -23.07
CA LYS A 74 -22.71 0.46 -23.63
C LYS A 74 -22.15 -0.50 -22.59
N THR A 75 -22.49 -1.77 -22.72
CA THR A 75 -21.92 -2.83 -21.89
C THR A 75 -20.48 -3.09 -22.32
N LEU A 76 -19.56 -3.05 -21.36
CA LEU A 76 -18.16 -3.42 -21.58
C LEU A 76 -18.02 -4.94 -21.37
N GLU A 77 -17.31 -5.58 -22.27
CA GLU A 77 -17.00 -7.00 -22.22
C GLU A 77 -15.49 -7.24 -22.08
N ARG A 78 -15.13 -8.35 -21.46
CA ARG A 78 -13.74 -8.79 -21.24
C ARG A 78 -12.86 -7.72 -20.59
N VAL A 79 -13.39 -7.00 -19.61
CA VAL A 79 -12.59 -6.03 -18.84
C VAL A 79 -11.48 -6.78 -18.11
N SER A 80 -10.23 -6.51 -18.48
CA SER A 80 -9.03 -7.09 -17.89
C SER A 80 -8.12 -5.98 -17.38
N MET A 81 -7.51 -6.22 -16.22
CA MET A 81 -6.54 -5.30 -15.62
C MET A 81 -5.19 -6.00 -15.49
N LYS A 82 -4.16 -5.36 -16.03
CA LYS A 82 -2.77 -5.78 -15.94
C LYS A 82 -1.98 -4.72 -15.20
N TYR A 83 -0.94 -5.16 -14.49
CA TYR A 83 0.01 -4.26 -13.86
C TYR A 83 1.43 -4.75 -14.03
N ARG A 84 2.39 -3.83 -13.95
CA ARG A 84 3.81 -4.14 -13.81
C ARG A 84 4.49 -3.17 -12.86
N VAL A 85 5.59 -3.63 -12.29
CA VAL A 85 6.56 -2.80 -11.56
C VAL A 85 7.91 -3.07 -12.22
N PRO A 86 8.40 -2.18 -13.10
CA PRO A 86 9.63 -2.42 -13.85
C PRO A 86 10.80 -2.83 -12.97
N GLY A 87 11.49 -3.90 -13.36
CA GLY A 87 12.63 -4.45 -12.60
C GLY A 87 12.26 -5.37 -11.45
N TYR A 88 10.97 -5.49 -11.09
CA TYR A 88 10.51 -6.36 -10.00
C TYR A 88 9.40 -7.32 -10.42
N ILE A 89 8.37 -6.83 -11.10
CA ILE A 89 7.18 -7.59 -11.51
C ILE A 89 6.91 -7.31 -12.98
N GLU A 90 6.98 -8.35 -13.80
CA GLU A 90 6.57 -8.31 -15.20
C GLU A 90 5.04 -8.19 -15.33
N TRP A 91 4.55 -7.85 -16.52
CA TRP A 91 3.11 -7.72 -16.78
C TRP A 91 2.31 -8.91 -16.27
N THR A 92 1.51 -8.65 -15.23
CA THR A 92 0.71 -9.65 -14.53
C THR A 92 -0.76 -9.27 -14.56
N GLU A 93 -1.63 -10.22 -14.88
CA GLU A 93 -3.08 -10.02 -14.90
C GLU A 93 -3.66 -10.21 -13.49
N LEU A 94 -4.41 -9.20 -13.01
CA LEU A 94 -5.02 -9.22 -11.67
C LEU A 94 -6.36 -9.96 -11.63
N GLY A 95 -6.99 -10.14 -12.79
CA GLY A 95 -8.26 -10.82 -12.95
C GLY A 95 -9.11 -10.19 -14.06
N THR A 96 -10.04 -10.97 -14.60
CA THR A 96 -11.04 -10.51 -15.57
C THR A 96 -12.36 -10.26 -14.86
N LEU A 97 -12.90 -9.05 -14.99
CA LEU A 97 -14.21 -8.68 -14.45
C LEU A 97 -15.37 -9.20 -15.33
N GLY A 98 -15.05 -9.77 -16.49
CA GLY A 98 -16.04 -10.37 -17.39
C GLY A 98 -16.84 -9.29 -18.09
N LYS A 99 -18.06 -8.99 -17.63
CA LYS A 99 -18.96 -8.00 -18.24
C LYS A 99 -19.34 -6.92 -17.22
N MET A 100 -19.33 -5.67 -17.66
CA MET A 100 -19.74 -4.51 -16.86
C MET A 100 -20.85 -3.74 -17.57
N ILE A 101 -22.03 -3.69 -16.96
CA ILE A 101 -23.16 -2.90 -17.49
C ILE A 101 -22.99 -1.41 -17.18
N PRO A 102 -23.62 -0.50 -17.93
CA PRO A 102 -23.70 0.91 -17.59
C PRO A 102 -24.13 1.15 -16.13
N GLY A 103 -23.41 2.03 -15.44
CA GLY A 103 -23.57 2.35 -14.02
C GLY A 103 -22.97 1.35 -13.03
N GLN A 104 -22.42 0.21 -13.49
CA GLN A 104 -21.80 -0.78 -12.61
C GLN A 104 -20.39 -0.35 -12.20
N SER A 105 -20.10 -0.46 -10.90
CA SER A 105 -18.76 -0.32 -10.35
C SER A 105 -18.22 -1.65 -9.84
N ALA A 106 -16.92 -1.87 -10.03
CA ALA A 106 -16.19 -3.02 -9.53
C ALA A 106 -14.90 -2.57 -8.84
N VAL A 107 -14.54 -3.23 -7.74
CA VAL A 107 -13.30 -2.97 -7.00
C VAL A 107 -12.32 -4.09 -7.26
N VAL A 108 -11.12 -3.75 -7.74
CA VAL A 108 -10.01 -4.68 -7.95
C VAL A 108 -8.87 -4.29 -7.03
N ALA A 109 -8.44 -5.21 -6.17
CA ALA A 109 -7.30 -5.02 -5.28
C ALA A 109 -6.06 -5.74 -5.81
N CYS A 110 -4.94 -5.03 -5.89
CA CYS A 110 -3.66 -5.57 -6.32
C CYS A 110 -2.79 -5.94 -5.12
N TYR A 111 -2.49 -7.23 -5.00
CA TYR A 111 -1.56 -7.79 -4.00
C TYR A 111 -0.25 -8.17 -4.71
N PRO A 112 0.83 -7.37 -4.60
CA PRO A 112 2.01 -7.57 -5.41
C PRO A 112 2.81 -8.78 -4.91
N SER A 113 3.23 -9.65 -5.84
CA SER A 113 4.10 -10.78 -5.55
C SER A 113 5.54 -10.46 -5.97
N PHE A 114 6.31 -9.88 -5.06
CA PHE A 114 7.73 -9.59 -5.30
C PHE A 114 8.60 -10.84 -5.11
N ASP A 115 9.64 -10.96 -5.94
CA ASP A 115 10.70 -11.95 -5.74
C ASP A 115 11.49 -11.65 -4.45
N GLU A 116 12.02 -12.70 -3.82
CA GLU A 116 12.76 -12.62 -2.56
C GLU A 116 13.96 -11.67 -2.64
N LYS A 117 14.52 -11.44 -3.84
CA LYS A 117 15.60 -10.47 -4.09
C LYS A 117 15.29 -9.06 -3.57
N ILE A 118 14.02 -8.68 -3.45
CA ILE A 118 13.63 -7.38 -2.89
C ILE A 118 14.17 -7.17 -1.46
N THR A 119 14.31 -8.25 -0.69
CA THR A 119 14.87 -8.22 0.68
C THR A 119 16.36 -7.87 0.74
N GLY A 120 17.07 -7.97 -0.39
CA GLY A 120 18.47 -7.58 -0.52
C GLY A 120 18.68 -6.06 -0.62
N LYS A 121 17.62 -5.27 -0.75
CA LYS A 121 17.69 -3.83 -0.99
C LYS A 121 18.24 -3.07 0.21
N THR A 122 19.33 -2.33 0.01
CA THR A 122 20.05 -1.58 1.06
C THR A 122 19.77 -0.07 1.07
N THR A 123 19.07 0.44 0.06
CA THR A 123 18.75 1.86 -0.10
C THR A 123 17.29 2.04 -0.49
N GLU A 124 16.65 3.10 0.01
CA GLU A 124 15.32 3.48 -0.46
C GLU A 124 15.35 3.93 -1.93
N SER A 125 14.26 3.68 -2.66
CA SER A 125 14.07 4.19 -4.01
C SER A 125 12.61 4.51 -4.30
N MET A 126 12.40 5.46 -5.22
CA MET A 126 11.11 5.72 -5.82
C MET A 126 10.95 4.82 -7.04
N GLU A 127 9.89 4.03 -7.05
CA GLU A 127 9.56 3.09 -8.11
C GLU A 127 8.22 3.47 -8.74
N LYS A 128 8.02 3.04 -9.98
CA LYS A 128 6.80 3.31 -10.75
C LYS A 128 6.00 2.02 -10.90
N ALA A 129 4.72 2.06 -10.56
CA ALA A 129 3.76 1.04 -10.92
C ALA A 129 2.99 1.49 -12.16
N GLU A 130 2.87 0.61 -13.14
CA GLU A 130 2.14 0.87 -14.38
C GLU A 130 0.96 -0.09 -14.46
N ILE A 131 -0.20 0.43 -14.81
CA ILE A 131 -1.48 -0.26 -14.86
C ILE A 131 -2.05 -0.07 -16.25
N VAL A 132 -2.53 -1.16 -16.84
CA VAL A 132 -3.23 -1.14 -18.12
C VAL A 132 -4.58 -1.80 -17.92
N VAL A 133 -5.63 -1.13 -18.34
CA VAL A 133 -6.99 -1.67 -18.36
C VAL A 133 -7.43 -1.80 -19.80
N GLU A 134 -7.78 -3.02 -20.20
CA GLU A 134 -8.22 -3.36 -21.56
C GLU A 134 -9.69 -3.78 -21.50
N TRP A 135 -10.50 -3.31 -22.44
CA TRP A 135 -11.90 -3.73 -22.56
C TRP A 135 -12.34 -3.83 -24.03
N ALA A 136 -13.43 -4.56 -24.25
CA ALA A 136 -14.09 -4.71 -25.54
C ALA A 136 -15.54 -4.20 -25.49
N GLY A 137 -16.11 -3.81 -26.63
CA GLY A 137 -17.56 -3.59 -26.79
C GLY A 137 -18.04 -2.13 -26.88
N ALA A 138 -17.19 -1.13 -26.62
CA ALA A 138 -17.55 0.29 -26.78
C ALA A 138 -17.26 0.81 -28.22
N SER A 139 -16.06 0.49 -28.73
CA SER A 139 -15.50 0.66 -30.08
C SER A 139 -14.18 -0.17 -30.13
N GLU A 140 -13.37 -0.13 -31.21
CA GLU A 140 -12.10 -0.90 -31.31
C GLU A 140 -11.29 -0.86 -30.00
N ASN A 141 -10.83 -2.03 -29.52
CA ASN A 141 -10.05 -2.28 -28.29
C ASN A 141 -9.46 -1.02 -27.64
N ASP A 142 -10.28 -0.35 -26.83
CA ASP A 142 -9.85 0.81 -26.07
C ASP A 142 -9.04 0.30 -24.86
N PHE A 143 -7.90 0.92 -24.62
CA PHE A 143 -7.04 0.65 -23.49
C PHE A 143 -6.78 1.95 -22.72
N LEU A 144 -6.73 1.85 -21.40
CA LEU A 144 -6.36 2.93 -20.51
C LEU A 144 -5.05 2.58 -19.83
N GLU A 145 -4.06 3.47 -19.93
CA GLU A 145 -2.81 3.36 -19.19
C GLU A 145 -2.79 4.36 -18.05
N GLU A 146 -2.53 3.86 -16.85
CA GLU A 146 -2.37 4.66 -15.65
C GLU A 146 -1.04 4.32 -14.99
N SER A 147 -0.44 5.29 -14.31
CA SER A 147 0.78 5.01 -13.55
C SER A 147 0.93 5.89 -12.33
N PHE A 148 1.56 5.34 -11.30
CA PHE A 148 1.86 6.08 -10.09
C PHE A 148 3.22 5.70 -9.52
N ASN A 149 3.80 6.63 -8.78
CA ASN A 149 5.05 6.40 -8.07
C ASN A 149 4.76 6.00 -6.62
N PHE A 150 5.56 5.08 -6.10
CA PHE A 150 5.56 4.66 -4.71
C PHE A 150 6.99 4.43 -4.24
N LYS A 151 7.22 4.43 -2.92
CA LYS A 151 8.55 4.23 -2.35
C LYS A 151 8.78 2.76 -1.98
N ILE A 152 9.88 2.16 -2.40
CA ILE A 152 10.36 0.90 -1.80
C ILE A 152 11.43 1.27 -0.78
N LEU A 153 11.20 0.88 0.48
CA LEU A 153 12.10 1.18 1.59
C LEU A 153 13.37 0.31 1.58
N ASN A 154 14.33 0.64 2.43
CA ASN A 154 15.43 -0.25 2.76
C ASN A 154 14.90 -1.53 3.44
N ARG A 155 15.61 -2.65 3.31
CA ARG A 155 15.28 -3.91 4.02
C ARG A 155 15.16 -3.75 5.54
N ASN A 156 15.86 -2.78 6.12
CA ASN A 156 15.88 -2.52 7.56
C ASN A 156 14.95 -1.37 8.00
N ASP A 157 14.34 -0.65 7.05
CA ASP A 157 13.50 0.48 7.38
C ASP A 157 12.06 0.01 7.63
N PHE A 158 11.50 0.52 8.73
CA PHE A 158 10.13 0.22 9.15
C PHE A 158 9.27 1.48 9.10
N ALA A 159 8.19 1.43 8.35
CA ALA A 159 7.17 2.47 8.36
C ALA A 159 6.00 2.05 9.26
N TYR A 160 5.73 2.84 10.30
CA TYR A 160 4.65 2.57 11.26
C TYR A 160 3.24 2.77 10.67
N THR A 161 3.13 3.58 9.62
CA THR A 161 1.88 3.83 8.92
C THR A 161 2.12 4.11 7.44
N ASN A 162 1.12 3.78 6.62
CA ASN A 162 1.05 4.15 5.21
C ASN A 162 0.08 5.32 4.97
N VAL A 163 -0.57 5.81 6.04
CA VAL A 163 -1.54 6.91 6.02
C VAL A 163 -0.80 8.25 5.91
N PRO A 164 -1.21 9.16 5.01
CA PRO A 164 -0.70 10.52 4.95
C PRO A 164 -0.81 11.25 6.30
N ALA A 165 0.16 12.10 6.63
CA ALA A 165 0.23 12.74 7.96
C ALA A 165 -1.00 13.60 8.29
N ASP A 166 -1.66 14.16 7.28
CA ASP A 166 -2.90 14.94 7.37
C ASP A 166 -4.16 14.10 7.57
N GLU A 167 -4.10 12.80 7.29
CA GLU A 167 -5.20 11.84 7.49
C GLU A 167 -5.08 11.07 8.83
N ILE A 168 -3.99 11.28 9.59
CA ILE A 168 -3.78 10.63 10.89
C ILE A 168 -4.68 11.30 11.93
N MET A 169 -5.74 10.59 12.35
CA MET A 169 -6.70 11.08 13.33
C MET A 169 -6.53 10.43 14.70
N SER A 170 -5.92 9.24 14.75
CA SER A 170 -5.79 8.45 15.97
C SER A 170 -4.43 7.75 16.09
N TRP A 171 -4.15 7.27 17.30
CA TRP A 171 -2.99 6.41 17.56
C TRP A 171 -3.02 5.10 16.74
N GLY A 172 -4.22 4.61 16.40
CA GLY A 172 -4.37 3.44 15.53
C GLY A 172 -3.87 3.70 14.12
N ASP A 173 -4.09 4.91 13.60
CA ASP A 173 -3.64 5.31 12.27
C ASP A 173 -2.13 5.51 12.23
N MET A 174 -1.54 5.99 13.34
CA MET A 174 -0.08 6.18 13.46
C MET A 174 0.71 4.87 13.51
N PHE A 175 0.10 3.80 14.03
CA PHE A 175 0.73 2.49 14.25
C PHE A 175 0.08 1.35 13.44
N GLY A 176 -0.61 1.69 12.34
CA GLY A 176 -1.38 0.72 11.55
C GLY A 176 -0.56 -0.46 11.01
N ASN A 177 0.76 -0.31 10.87
CA ASN A 177 1.66 -1.35 10.37
C ASN A 177 2.34 -2.16 11.48
N SER A 178 2.11 -1.89 12.78
CA SER A 178 2.86 -2.53 13.89
C SER A 178 2.86 -4.06 13.85
N SER A 179 1.81 -4.70 13.30
CA SER A 179 1.77 -6.15 13.10
C SER A 179 2.87 -6.67 12.17
N LEU A 180 3.37 -5.85 11.25
CA LEU A 180 4.45 -6.21 10.32
C LEU A 180 5.82 -6.28 10.99
N ILE A 181 5.98 -5.81 12.24
CA ILE A 181 7.25 -5.94 12.99
C ILE A 181 7.68 -7.40 13.09
N ALA A 182 6.72 -8.33 13.16
CA ALA A 182 7.00 -9.76 13.18
C ALA A 182 7.75 -10.25 11.93
N CYS A 183 7.61 -9.58 10.78
CA CYS A 183 8.35 -9.92 9.56
C CYS A 183 9.85 -9.58 9.64
N PHE A 184 10.25 -8.71 10.58
CA PHE A 184 11.64 -8.31 10.76
C PHE A 184 12.38 -9.17 11.80
N VAL A 185 11.67 -10.03 12.53
CA VAL A 185 12.24 -10.86 13.58
C VAL A 185 11.99 -12.31 13.24
N THR A 186 13.02 -13.01 12.75
CA THR A 186 12.92 -14.45 12.51
C THR A 186 13.74 -15.21 13.56
N PRO A 187 13.17 -16.25 14.20
CA PRO A 187 13.89 -17.09 15.16
C PRO A 187 15.10 -17.83 14.56
N HIS A 188 15.14 -17.93 13.22
CA HIS A 188 16.18 -18.61 12.48
C HIS A 188 17.32 -17.69 12.04
N ASP A 189 17.19 -16.37 12.23
CA ASP A 189 18.25 -15.42 11.92
C ASP A 189 19.49 -15.71 12.82
N PRO A 190 20.67 -16.01 12.24
CA PRO A 190 21.88 -16.27 12.99
C PRO A 190 22.26 -15.14 13.94
N ILE A 191 22.00 -13.89 13.58
CA ILE A 191 22.28 -12.70 14.40
C ILE A 191 21.35 -12.66 15.60
N VAL A 192 20.05 -12.93 15.39
CA VAL A 192 19.07 -12.99 16.49
C VAL A 192 19.41 -14.14 17.43
N LYS A 193 19.74 -15.33 16.90
CA LYS A 193 20.21 -16.47 17.71
C LYS A 193 21.46 -16.13 18.51
N TYR A 194 22.48 -15.58 17.85
CA TYR A 194 23.72 -15.18 18.51
C TYR A 194 23.45 -14.16 19.61
N TYR A 195 22.62 -13.14 19.33
CA TYR A 195 22.25 -12.14 20.32
C TYR A 195 21.53 -12.78 21.53
N THR A 196 20.56 -13.67 21.29
CA THR A 196 19.88 -14.38 22.39
C THR A 196 20.83 -15.26 23.20
N GLN A 197 21.80 -15.93 22.57
CA GLN A 197 22.83 -16.71 23.26
C GLN A 197 23.72 -15.82 24.12
N VAL A 198 24.20 -14.69 23.58
CA VAL A 198 25.01 -13.73 24.34
C VAL A 198 24.25 -13.19 25.55
N VAL A 199 22.97 -12.88 25.41
CA VAL A 199 22.13 -12.42 26.54
C VAL A 199 21.99 -13.52 27.58
N GLN A 200 21.69 -14.76 27.18
CA GLN A 200 21.55 -15.90 28.08
C GLN A 200 22.85 -16.23 28.84
N GLU A 201 23.98 -16.24 28.12
CA GLU A 201 25.29 -16.59 28.70
C GLU A 201 25.81 -15.46 29.60
N LYS A 202 25.81 -14.21 29.10
CA LYS A 202 26.50 -13.11 29.80
C LYS A 202 25.64 -12.41 30.84
N VAL A 203 24.33 -12.34 30.64
CA VAL A 203 23.42 -11.59 31.53
C VAL A 203 22.61 -12.52 32.41
N MET A 204 22.12 -13.63 31.84
CA MET A 204 21.28 -14.58 32.56
C MET A 204 22.07 -15.74 33.19
N LYS A 205 23.41 -15.77 33.00
CA LYS A 205 24.33 -16.76 33.58
C LYS A 205 23.89 -18.22 33.32
N GLY A 206 23.32 -18.50 32.15
CA GLY A 206 22.86 -19.84 31.78
C GLY A 206 21.47 -20.22 32.30
N GLU A 207 20.75 -19.33 32.99
CA GLU A 207 19.32 -19.51 33.22
C GLU A 207 18.59 -19.40 31.88
N SER A 208 18.08 -20.51 31.35
CA SER A 208 17.13 -20.47 30.25
C SER A 208 15.82 -19.91 30.79
N SER A 209 15.63 -18.59 30.75
CA SER A 209 14.27 -18.04 30.73
C SER A 209 13.69 -18.32 29.35
N GLY A 210 13.56 -19.60 29.00
CA GLY A 210 12.58 -20.00 28.02
C GLY A 210 11.26 -19.53 28.60
N ILE A 211 10.74 -18.44 28.03
CA ILE A 211 9.48 -17.74 28.31
C ILE A 211 8.64 -18.59 29.27
N SER A 212 8.93 -18.50 30.57
CA SER A 212 8.04 -19.08 31.55
C SER A 212 6.75 -18.33 31.27
N GLY A 213 5.68 -18.99 30.85
CA GLY A 213 4.43 -18.32 30.44
C GLY A 213 3.80 -17.41 31.51
N THR A 214 4.49 -17.22 32.63
CA THR A 214 4.28 -16.28 33.73
C THR A 214 4.83 -14.89 33.39
N ALA A 215 4.12 -13.85 33.81
CA ALA A 215 4.51 -12.45 33.62
C ALA A 215 5.89 -12.12 34.25
N GLU A 216 6.23 -12.75 35.38
CA GLU A 216 7.47 -12.49 36.12
C GLU A 216 8.72 -12.85 35.31
N GLY A 217 8.73 -14.02 34.66
CA GLY A 217 9.87 -14.42 33.84
C GLY A 217 9.98 -13.64 32.53
N ALA A 218 8.86 -13.17 31.97
CA ALA A 218 8.88 -12.23 30.85
C ALA A 218 9.52 -10.89 31.27
N VAL A 219 9.15 -10.35 32.44
CA VAL A 219 9.76 -9.12 32.98
C VAL A 219 11.24 -9.32 33.26
N LYS A 220 11.65 -10.46 33.85
CA LYS A 220 13.06 -10.78 34.09
C LYS A 220 13.86 -10.83 32.79
N PHE A 221 13.32 -11.46 31.75
CA PHE A 221 13.95 -11.52 30.43
C PHE A 221 14.09 -10.14 29.79
N LEU A 222 13.06 -9.29 29.88
CA LEU A 222 13.10 -7.92 29.37
C LEU A 222 14.14 -7.06 30.11
N LEU A 223 14.23 -7.21 31.43
CA LEU A 223 15.29 -6.57 32.23
C LEU A 223 16.69 -7.07 31.84
N SER A 224 16.84 -8.37 31.57
CA SER A 224 18.11 -8.92 31.07
C SER A 224 18.48 -8.38 29.69
N LEU A 225 17.52 -8.18 28.79
CA LEU A 225 17.76 -7.51 27.51
C LEU A 225 18.18 -6.05 27.69
N TYR A 226 17.52 -5.32 28.59
CA TYR A 226 17.90 -3.95 28.93
C TYR A 226 19.33 -3.88 29.48
N GLU A 227 19.69 -4.73 30.45
CA GLU A 227 21.05 -4.76 30.99
C GLU A 227 22.09 -5.18 29.94
N ALA A 228 21.76 -6.13 29.05
CA ALA A 228 22.64 -6.50 27.95
C ALA A 228 22.95 -5.31 27.03
N THR A 229 21.92 -4.54 26.64
CA THR A 229 22.09 -3.34 25.81
C THR A 229 22.83 -2.21 26.52
N ARG A 230 22.61 -2.05 27.83
CA ARG A 230 23.34 -1.10 28.67
C ARG A 230 24.83 -1.44 28.75
N MET A 231 25.16 -2.72 28.99
CA MET A 231 26.53 -3.20 29.07
C MET A 231 27.27 -3.17 27.73
N SER A 232 26.55 -3.32 26.61
CA SER A 232 27.12 -3.18 25.27
C SER A 232 27.22 -1.73 24.79
N HIS A 233 26.93 -0.75 25.67
CA HIS A 233 26.92 0.68 25.35
C HIS A 233 26.00 1.06 24.17
N MET A 234 24.93 0.29 23.95
CA MET A 234 23.93 0.64 22.94
C MET A 234 23.08 1.81 23.44
N VAL A 235 23.17 2.95 22.76
CA VAL A 235 22.50 4.20 23.16
C VAL A 235 21.01 4.23 22.76
N TYR A 236 20.64 3.54 21.68
CA TYR A 236 19.25 3.43 21.21
C TYR A 236 18.87 1.95 21.03
N SER A 237 18.09 1.41 21.95
CA SER A 237 17.34 0.16 21.74
C SER A 237 15.89 0.39 22.18
N LEU A 238 14.95 0.18 21.26
CA LEU A 238 13.53 0.40 21.52
C LEU A 238 12.86 -0.96 21.77
N PHE A 239 12.77 -1.37 23.03
CA PHE A 239 11.94 -2.52 23.42
C PHE A 239 10.56 -2.01 23.86
N TYR A 240 9.55 -2.18 23.01
CA TYR A 240 8.16 -1.84 23.36
C TYR A 240 7.62 -2.87 24.36
N THR A 241 7.71 -2.56 25.65
CA THR A 241 7.06 -3.31 26.73
C THR A 241 5.73 -2.65 27.08
N ARG A 242 4.75 -2.75 26.17
CA ARG A 242 3.39 -2.32 26.49
C ARG A 242 2.39 -3.31 25.90
N SER A 243 2.01 -4.31 26.71
CA SER A 243 0.69 -4.99 26.65
C SER A 243 0.42 -6.03 27.75
N CYS A 244 1.39 -6.47 28.57
CA CYS A 244 1.11 -7.52 29.58
C CYS A 244 0.78 -7.03 31.01
N LEU A 245 0.91 -5.74 31.34
CA LEU A 245 0.78 -5.26 32.72
C LEU A 245 -0.55 -4.59 33.10
N SER A 246 -1.52 -4.45 32.19
CA SER A 246 -2.81 -3.80 32.51
C SER A 246 -4.05 -4.71 32.47
N ARG A 247 -3.90 -6.04 32.46
CA ARG A 247 -5.03 -6.98 32.47
C ARG A 247 -5.06 -7.96 33.65
N SER A 248 -4.35 -7.66 34.73
CA SER A 248 -4.36 -8.48 35.95
C SER A 248 -5.04 -7.81 37.15
N LYS A 249 -5.66 -6.63 36.99
CA LYS A 249 -6.54 -6.06 38.01
C LYS A 249 -7.76 -5.43 37.35
N GLY A 250 -8.88 -6.14 37.44
CA GLY A 250 -10.19 -5.83 36.89
C GLY A 250 -11.01 -7.10 36.88
#